data_AF-A0A816PXM7-F1
#
_entry.id   AF-A0A816PXM7-F1
#
_cell.length_a   1.000
_cell.length_b   1.000
_cell.length_c   1.000
_cell.angle_alpha   90.00
_cell.angle_beta   90.00
_cell.angle_gamma   90.00
#
_symmetry.space_group_name_H-M   'P 1'
#
loop_
_entity.id
_entity.type
_entity.pdbx_description
1 polymer ?
#
loop_
_entity_poly.entity_id
_entity_poly.type
_entity_poly.pdbx_seq_one_letter_code
_entity_poly.pdbx_strand_id
1 'polypeptide(L)'
;MQATSEEIDYLKRLHELRSKKRLSETKRTGFRLPSMIIDDFLYHGDLGHAQNVKQLKEFDIRHIISVYDLSLKKEIGDHFDV
;
A
#
# COMPACT_ATOMS: atom_id res chain seq x y z
N MET A 1 -26.74 -12.09 24.73
CA MET A 1 -25.76 -13.19 24.58
C MET A 1 -24.40 -12.62 24.93
N GLN A 2 -23.73 -13.19 25.94
CA GLN A 2 -22.36 -12.82 26.30
C GLN A 2 -21.42 -13.84 25.66
N ALA A 3 -20.29 -13.37 25.12
CA ALA A 3 -19.29 -14.24 24.53
C ALA A 3 -18.74 -15.18 25.61
N THR A 4 -18.54 -16.45 25.25
CA THR A 4 -17.99 -17.44 26.17
C THR A 4 -16.51 -17.19 26.39
N SER A 5 -15.96 -17.72 27.49
CA SER A 5 -14.52 -17.62 27.78
C SER A 5 -13.66 -18.20 26.65
N GLU A 6 -14.14 -19.26 25.99
CA GLU A 6 -13.47 -19.89 24.85
C GLU A 6 -13.40 -18.97 23.63
N GLU A 7 -14.49 -18.25 23.33
CA GLU A 7 -14.54 -17.27 22.24
C GLU A 7 -13.58 -16.10 22.51
N ILE A 8 -13.51 -15.64 23.75
CA ILE A 8 -12.59 -14.58 24.17
C ILE A 8 -11.14 -15.03 24.03
N ASP A 9 -10.80 -16.25 24.45
CA ASP A 9 -9.43 -16.76 24.36
C ASP A 9 -9.02 -17.06 22.92
N TYR A 10 -9.95 -17.52 22.09
CA TYR A 10 -9.73 -17.66 20.65
C TYR A 10 -9.44 -16.31 19.98
N LEU A 11 -10.20 -15.26 20.33
CA LEU A 11 -9.98 -13.91 19.82
C LEU A 11 -8.64 -13.31 20.28
N LYS A 12 -8.24 -13.56 21.53
CA LYS A 12 -6.90 -13.17 22.04
C LYS A 12 -5.79 -13.85 21.23
N ARG A 13 -5.93 -15.14 20.95
CA ARG A 13 -4.94 -15.90 20.17
C ARG A 13 -4.83 -15.39 18.72
N LEU A 14 -5.97 -15.07 18.08
CA LEU A 14 -5.97 -14.43 16.76
C LEU A 14 -5.30 -13.05 16.80
N HIS A 15 -5.57 -12.26 17.85
CA HIS A 15 -4.95 -10.96 18.04
C HIS A 15 -3.43 -11.06 18.21
N GLU A 16 -2.94 -12.01 19.01
CA GLU A 16 -1.52 -12.27 19.18
C GLU A 16 -0.83 -12.71 17.88
N LEU A 17 -1.44 -13.61 17.11
CA LEU A 17 -0.91 -14.05 15.82
C LEU A 17 -0.80 -12.89 14.83
N ARG A 18 -1.83 -12.04 14.77
CA ARG A 18 -1.85 -10.83 13.93
C ARG A 18 -0.82 -9.80 14.38
N SER A 19 -0.61 -9.66 15.69
CA SER A 19 0.35 -8.72 16.28
C SER A 19 1.80 -9.19 16.11
N LYS A 20 2.05 -10.50 16.25
CA LYS A 20 3.37 -11.11 16.00
C LYS A 20 3.77 -11.03 14.53
N LYS A 21 2.82 -11.16 13.59
CA LYS A 21 3.06 -10.94 12.15
C LYS A 21 3.42 -9.48 11.83
N ARG A 22 2.99 -8.54 12.67
CA ARG A 22 3.28 -7.10 12.55
C ARG A 22 4.63 -6.69 13.14
N LEU A 23 5.18 -7.45 14.09
CA LEU A 23 6.43 -7.10 14.78
C LEU A 23 7.70 -7.33 13.94
N SER A 24 7.58 -7.91 12.74
CA SER A 24 8.67 -7.92 11.75
C SER A 24 8.61 -6.76 10.75
N GLU A 25 7.64 -5.84 10.86
CA GLU A 25 7.66 -4.58 10.13
C GLU A 25 8.69 -3.67 10.79
N THR A 26 9.93 -3.90 10.39
CA THR A 26 11.07 -3.03 10.64
C THR A 26 10.62 -1.59 10.40
N LYS A 27 10.87 -0.72 11.37
CA LYS A 27 10.70 0.73 11.28
C LYS A 27 11.32 1.26 9.97
N ARG A 28 10.54 1.33 8.89
CA ARG A 28 10.93 2.03 7.67
C ARG A 28 10.37 3.44 7.75
N THR A 29 11.30 4.37 7.83
CA THR A 29 11.10 5.80 7.77
C THR A 29 10.25 6.21 6.57
N GLY A 30 9.18 6.94 6.84
CA GLY A 30 8.72 8.05 6.00
C GLY A 30 7.63 7.78 4.97
N PHE A 31 7.72 6.74 4.15
CA PHE A 31 6.75 6.51 3.08
C PHE A 31 6.51 5.01 2.94
N ARG A 32 5.23 4.60 3.00
CA ARG A 32 4.89 3.21 2.65
C ARG A 32 5.27 3.00 1.18
N LEU A 33 5.72 1.81 0.84
CA LEU A 33 5.90 1.42 -0.55
C LEU A 33 4.51 1.12 -1.13
N PRO A 34 4.29 1.33 -2.44
CA PRO A 34 3.07 0.89 -3.08
C PRO A 34 2.98 -0.64 -2.97
N SER A 35 1.75 -1.15 -2.91
CA SER A 35 1.51 -2.58 -2.84
C SER A 35 1.72 -3.19 -4.22
N MET A 36 2.65 -4.12 -4.34
CA MET A 36 2.83 -4.90 -5.58
C MET A 36 1.70 -5.92 -5.70
N ILE A 37 0.99 -5.89 -6.81
CA ILE A 37 -0.13 -6.78 -7.13
C ILE A 37 0.32 -7.85 -8.12
N ILE A 38 1.10 -7.45 -9.13
CA ILE A 38 1.72 -8.34 -10.11
C ILE A 38 3.19 -7.92 -10.21
N ASP A 39 4.09 -8.89 -10.06
CA ASP A 39 5.54 -8.68 -10.04
C ASP A 39 5.99 -7.82 -11.23
N ASP A 40 6.66 -6.71 -10.91
CA ASP A 40 7.25 -5.74 -11.84
C ASP A 40 6.29 -5.20 -12.92
N PHE A 41 4.97 -5.37 -12.75
CA PHE A 41 3.96 -4.99 -13.73
C PHE A 41 2.85 -4.12 -13.16
N LEU A 42 2.30 -4.49 -12.00
CA LEU A 42 1.16 -3.79 -11.42
C LEU A 42 1.38 -3.47 -9.95
N TYR A 43 1.30 -2.18 -9.65
CA TYR A 43 1.38 -1.65 -8.31
C TYR A 43 0.10 -0.87 -7.99
N HIS A 44 -0.37 -1.02 -6.76
CA HIS A 44 -1.47 -0.25 -6.20
C HIS A 44 -0.92 0.70 -5.13
N GLY A 45 -1.11 1.99 -5.34
CA GLY A 45 -0.67 3.05 -4.43
C GLY A 45 -1.71 4.14 -4.28
N ASP A 46 -1.44 5.03 -3.34
CA ASP A 46 -2.15 6.31 -3.19
C ASP A 46 -1.43 7.44 -3.95
N LEU A 47 -1.98 8.65 -3.86
CA LEU A 47 -1.43 9.85 -4.47
C LEU A 47 0.03 10.13 -4.10
N GLY A 48 0.44 9.85 -2.87
CA GLY A 48 1.83 10.08 -2.43
C GLY A 48 2.82 9.19 -3.17
N HIS A 49 2.41 7.99 -3.54
CA HIS A 49 3.23 7.10 -4.37
C HIS A 49 3.31 7.60 -5.81
N ALA A 50 2.19 8.05 -6.38
CA ALA A 50 2.13 8.60 -7.74
C ALA A 50 2.93 9.92 -7.89
N GLN A 51 3.09 10.70 -6.81
CA GLN A 51 3.90 11.92 -6.80
C GLN A 51 5.39 11.65 -6.54
N ASN A 52 5.77 10.44 -6.11
CA ASN A 52 7.15 10.09 -5.80
C ASN A 52 7.91 9.65 -7.07
N VAL A 53 8.32 10.61 -7.89
CA VAL A 53 9.03 10.37 -9.17
C VAL A 53 10.28 9.50 -9.00
N LYS A 54 11.00 9.62 -7.89
CA LYS A 54 12.19 8.80 -7.63
C LYS A 54 11.82 7.34 -7.50
N GLN A 55 10.79 7.03 -6.72
CA GLN A 55 10.29 5.66 -6.55
C GLN A 55 9.71 5.10 -7.85
N LEU A 56 8.97 5.91 -8.61
CA LEU A 56 8.42 5.48 -9.90
C LEU A 56 9.54 5.08 -10.89
N LYS A 57 10.64 5.84 -10.91
CA LYS A 57 11.84 5.51 -11.70
C LYS A 57 12.55 4.24 -11.19
N GLU A 58 12.67 4.08 -9.88
CA GLU A 58 13.28 2.88 -9.27
C GLU A 58 12.51 1.60 -9.61
N PHE A 59 11.19 1.69 -9.79
CA PHE A 59 10.32 0.57 -10.17
C PHE A 59 10.05 0.45 -11.68
N ASP A 60 10.73 1.23 -12.52
CA ASP A 60 10.47 1.32 -13.98
C ASP A 60 8.98 1.48 -14.34
N ILE A 61 8.25 2.27 -13.54
CA ILE A 61 6.84 2.59 -13.82
C ILE A 61 6.79 3.58 -14.97
N ARG A 62 6.13 3.18 -16.06
CA ARG A 62 5.95 4.00 -17.26
C ARG A 62 4.55 4.53 -17.43
N HIS A 63 3.57 3.94 -16.75
CA HIS A 63 2.16 4.29 -16.86
C HIS A 63 1.54 4.42 -15.47
N ILE A 64 0.71 5.44 -15.28
CA ILE A 64 -0.05 5.66 -14.04
C ILE A 64 -1.53 5.77 -14.40
N ILE A 65 -2.35 4.90 -13.82
CA ILE A 65 -3.80 4.91 -13.99
C ILE A 65 -4.42 5.51 -12.73
N SER A 66 -4.90 6.76 -12.82
CA SER A 66 -5.63 7.38 -11.71
C SER A 66 -7.11 6.97 -11.74
N VAL A 67 -7.57 6.37 -10.64
CA VAL A 67 -8.99 5.98 -10.48
C VAL A 67 -9.87 7.14 -9.97
N TYR A 68 -9.26 8.31 -9.67
CA TYR A 68 -9.94 9.55 -9.27
C TYR A 68 -9.63 10.70 -10.25
N ASP A 69 -10.65 11.45 -10.68
CA ASP A 69 -10.62 12.33 -11.87
C ASP A 69 -10.60 13.86 -11.58
N LEU A 70 -10.00 14.37 -10.48
CA LEU A 70 -10.15 15.81 -10.19
C LEU A 70 -8.89 16.67 -10.01
N SER A 71 -7.67 16.14 -10.12
CA SER A 71 -6.47 17.01 -10.02
C SER A 71 -5.16 16.50 -10.60
N LEU A 72 -5.06 15.23 -11.01
CA LEU A 72 -3.79 14.64 -11.50
C LEU A 72 -3.51 14.80 -13.00
N LYS A 73 -4.51 15.20 -13.80
CA LYS A 73 -4.38 15.28 -15.27
C LYS A 73 -3.25 16.20 -15.75
N LYS A 74 -2.94 17.26 -15.00
CA LYS A 74 -1.99 18.28 -15.44
C LYS A 74 -0.53 17.94 -15.11
N GLU A 75 -0.26 17.25 -14.01
CA GLU A 75 1.12 16.95 -13.56
C GLU A 75 1.66 15.64 -14.13
N ILE A 76 0.79 14.65 -14.39
CA ILE A 76 1.19 13.35 -14.95
C ILE A 76 1.35 13.42 -16.46
N GLY A 77 0.47 14.13 -17.18
CA GLY A 77 0.52 14.21 -18.65
C GLY A 77 1.80 14.84 -19.21
N ASP A 78 2.50 15.67 -18.41
CA ASP A 78 3.77 16.28 -18.82
C ASP A 78 4.98 15.33 -18.63
N HIS A 79 4.81 14.20 -17.93
CA HIS A 79 5.91 13.30 -17.53
C HIS A 79 5.71 11.82 -17.84
N PHE A 80 4.47 11.39 -18.10
CA PHE A 80 4.13 10.00 -18.39
C PHE A 80 3.14 9.98 -19.56
N ASP A 81 3.43 9.17 -20.58
CA ASP A 81 2.48 8.88 -21.65
C ASP A 81 1.31 8.10 -21.05
N VAL A 82 0.22 8.81 -20.77
CA VAL A 82 -1.10 8.25 -20.43
C VAL A 82 -1.89 8.09 -21.72
#